data_AF-A0AAU7FVU6-F1
#
_entry.id   AF-A0AAU7FVU6-F1
#
_cell.length_a   1.000
_cell.length_b   1.000
_cell.length_c   1.000
_cell.angle_alpha   90.00
_cell.angle_beta   90.00
_cell.angle_gamma   90.00
#
_symmetry.space_group_name_H-M   'P 1'
#
loop_
_entity.id
_entity.type
_entity.pdbx_description
1 polymer ?
#
loop_
_entity_poly.entity_id
_entity_poly.type
_entity_poly.pdbx_seq_one_letter_code
_entity_poly.pdbx_strand_id
1 'polypeptide(L)'
;MKGTVFAVALNHQSQREAWREAFEKAPYNTPPKTAVWFIKPHNTVIRAGEPIPFPQGETVLSGATVALVVGKTASKVRVEDAAEYIAGYALANEVSLPEESFYRPAIKAKCRDGFCPLGEPVAVDHVDNLTIITEINGREADHWNTADLQRNAAELLSALSEFATLNPGDAILLGTPHSRVEIRPGDRVRILAEGFPPLENPVVDERDVANTHRTPPHATLFALGLNYADHASELDFKPPTEPLVFIKAPNTFNGDNQTSVRPNNVEYMHYEAELVVVIGKTARKVSEAEAMDYVAGYTVCNDYAIRDYLENYYRPNLRVKSRDGLTPISPNIVPKEAIPDPHNLALRTFVNGELRQEGTTADLIFSIPYLIAYLSDFMTLQPGDMIATGTPKGLSDVVPGDEVVVEVEGVGRLVNRIVSEETAK
;
A
#
# COMPACT_ATOMS: atom_id res chain seq x y z
N MET A 1 0.04 -17.29 -4.40
CA MET A 1 0.01 -17.02 -2.95
C MET A 1 -1.26 -16.25 -2.59
N LYS A 2 -1.61 -16.15 -1.30
CA LYS A 2 -2.80 -15.43 -0.80
C LYS A 2 -2.45 -14.32 0.22
N GLY A 3 -1.18 -14.12 0.55
CA GLY A 3 -0.77 -13.06 1.48
C GLY A 3 -0.64 -11.70 0.80
N THR A 4 -0.27 -10.71 1.60
CA THR A 4 0.08 -9.36 1.16
C THR A 4 1.38 -9.39 0.37
N VAL A 5 1.43 -8.69 -0.76
CA VAL A 5 2.65 -8.53 -1.55
C VAL A 5 3.23 -7.15 -1.27
N PHE A 6 4.26 -7.12 -0.42
CA PHE A 6 5.11 -5.96 -0.20
C PHE A 6 6.21 -5.90 -1.27
N ALA A 7 6.76 -4.72 -1.46
CA ALA A 7 7.86 -4.51 -2.39
C ALA A 7 8.73 -3.34 -1.94
N VAL A 8 10.02 -3.40 -2.28
CA VAL A 8 10.97 -2.31 -2.03
C VAL A 8 11.34 -1.60 -3.34
N ALA A 9 11.24 -0.28 -3.35
CA ALA A 9 11.74 0.58 -4.42
C ALA A 9 13.12 1.16 -4.05
N LEU A 10 13.85 1.69 -5.03
CA LEU A 10 15.17 2.31 -4.80
C LEU A 10 16.17 1.39 -4.09
N ASN A 11 16.03 0.07 -4.30
CA ASN A 11 16.90 -0.94 -3.70
C ASN A 11 18.01 -1.41 -4.64
N HIS A 12 17.96 -1.13 -5.94
CA HIS A 12 19.04 -1.46 -6.87
C HIS A 12 20.02 -0.29 -7.00
N GLN A 13 21.33 -0.56 -7.00
CA GLN A 13 22.36 0.48 -7.02
C GLN A 13 22.23 1.40 -8.25
N SER A 14 22.02 0.84 -9.44
CA SER A 14 21.87 1.65 -10.67
C SER A 14 20.74 2.69 -10.59
N GLN A 15 19.64 2.39 -9.87
CA GLN A 15 18.54 3.35 -9.68
C GLN A 15 18.92 4.42 -8.67
N ARG A 16 19.60 4.06 -7.59
CA ARG A 16 20.10 5.04 -6.60
C ARG A 16 21.15 5.97 -7.21
N GLU A 17 21.98 5.46 -8.12
CA GLU A 17 22.96 6.26 -8.85
C GLU A 17 22.31 7.21 -9.84
N ALA A 18 21.38 6.72 -10.66
CA ALA A 18 20.65 7.55 -11.64
C ALA A 18 19.88 8.70 -10.98
N TRP A 19 19.38 8.50 -9.76
CA TRP A 19 18.61 9.49 -9.01
C TRP A 19 19.40 10.30 -7.98
N ARG A 20 20.70 10.04 -7.83
CA ARG A 20 21.54 10.60 -6.76
C ARG A 20 21.40 12.12 -6.65
N GLU A 21 21.56 12.83 -7.76
CA GLU A 21 21.48 14.29 -7.79
C GLU A 21 20.06 14.82 -7.54
N ALA A 22 19.04 14.07 -7.98
CA ALA A 22 17.65 14.46 -7.76
C ALA A 22 17.28 14.36 -6.28
N PHE A 23 17.80 13.36 -5.56
CA PHE A 23 17.53 13.16 -4.13
C PHE A 23 18.02 14.28 -3.21
N GLU A 24 19.01 15.06 -3.64
CA GLU A 24 19.50 16.22 -2.89
C GLU A 24 18.66 17.49 -3.13
N LYS A 25 17.71 17.44 -4.06
CA LYS A 25 16.85 18.58 -4.43
C LYS A 25 15.43 18.35 -3.95
N ALA A 26 14.65 19.43 -3.86
CA ALA A 26 13.21 19.34 -3.63
C ALA A 26 12.57 18.49 -4.75
N PRO A 27 11.56 17.65 -4.45
CA PRO A 27 10.88 17.51 -3.15
C PRO A 27 11.55 16.52 -2.17
N TYR A 28 12.65 15.87 -2.55
CA TYR A 28 13.30 14.81 -1.77
C TYR A 28 14.14 15.35 -0.61
N ASN A 29 14.95 16.37 -0.90
CA ASN A 29 15.87 17.08 0.01
C ASN A 29 17.03 16.24 0.56
N THR A 30 16.83 14.96 0.85
CA THR A 30 17.89 14.03 1.27
C THR A 30 17.65 12.64 0.67
N PRO A 31 18.70 11.86 0.34
CA PRO A 31 18.57 10.45 -0.04
C PRO A 31 17.77 9.59 0.97
N PRO A 32 17.18 8.46 0.55
CA PRO A 32 16.41 7.59 1.44
C PRO A 32 17.29 7.04 2.56
N LYS A 33 16.85 7.19 3.81
CA LYS A 33 17.57 6.69 5.00
C LYS A 33 17.14 5.25 5.31
N THR A 34 15.86 4.96 5.15
CA THR A 34 15.27 3.63 5.35
C THR A 34 14.84 3.01 4.02
N ALA A 35 14.34 1.76 4.06
CA ALA A 35 13.80 1.11 2.88
C ALA A 35 12.52 1.82 2.39
N VAL A 36 12.37 1.96 1.08
CA VAL A 36 11.22 2.65 0.47
C VAL A 36 10.20 1.62 0.04
N TRP A 37 9.13 1.50 0.81
CA TRP A 37 8.15 0.43 0.65
C TRP A 37 6.94 0.82 -0.18
N PHE A 38 6.36 -0.16 -0.87
CA PHE A 38 5.03 -0.10 -1.46
C PHE A 38 4.34 -1.47 -1.42
N ILE A 39 3.06 -1.51 -1.79
CA ILE A 39 2.23 -2.71 -1.79
C ILE A 39 1.73 -2.94 -3.22
N LYS A 40 1.71 -4.20 -3.65
CA LYS A 40 0.98 -4.65 -4.83
C LYS A 40 -0.37 -5.22 -4.35
N PRO A 41 -1.47 -4.44 -4.42
CA PRO A 41 -2.77 -4.88 -3.90
C PRO A 41 -3.32 -6.10 -4.64
N HIS A 42 -4.34 -6.73 -4.07
CA HIS A 42 -4.84 -8.03 -4.51
C HIS A 42 -5.27 -8.07 -6.00
N ASN A 43 -5.76 -6.95 -6.55
CA ASN A 43 -6.17 -6.84 -7.96
C ASN A 43 -4.99 -6.95 -8.94
N THR A 44 -3.76 -6.70 -8.47
CA THR A 44 -2.55 -6.78 -9.29
C THR A 44 -2.03 -8.22 -9.42
N VAL A 45 -2.29 -9.08 -8.43
CA VAL A 45 -1.59 -10.36 -8.28
C VAL A 45 -2.19 -11.41 -9.19
N ILE A 46 -1.40 -11.90 -10.15
CA ILE A 46 -1.80 -12.94 -11.12
C ILE A 46 -0.74 -14.05 -11.19
N ARG A 47 -1.13 -15.23 -11.67
CA ARG A 47 -0.24 -16.40 -11.77
C ARG A 47 0.39 -16.50 -13.15
N ALA A 48 1.32 -17.43 -13.32
CA ALA A 48 1.83 -17.82 -14.63
C ALA A 48 0.68 -18.16 -15.61
N GLY A 49 0.78 -17.67 -16.84
CA GLY A 49 -0.18 -17.86 -17.92
C GLY A 49 -1.39 -16.92 -17.89
N GLU A 50 -1.68 -16.26 -16.77
CA GLU A 50 -2.74 -15.23 -16.71
C GLU A 50 -2.28 -13.96 -17.46
N PRO A 51 -3.18 -13.25 -18.16
CA PRO A 51 -2.80 -12.11 -18.97
C PRO A 51 -2.43 -10.89 -18.10
N ILE A 52 -1.41 -10.14 -18.52
CA ILE A 52 -1.14 -8.77 -18.06
C ILE A 52 -2.03 -7.83 -18.92
N PRO A 53 -3.08 -7.20 -18.35
CA PRO A 53 -3.92 -6.26 -19.08
C PRO A 53 -3.15 -4.98 -19.38
N PHE A 54 -2.99 -4.66 -20.66
CA PHE A 54 -2.26 -3.49 -21.13
C PHE A 54 -3.21 -2.29 -21.23
N PRO A 55 -3.00 -1.22 -20.43
CA PRO A 55 -3.80 0.00 -20.52
C PRO A 55 -3.45 0.79 -21.79
N GLN A 56 -4.47 1.23 -22.53
CA GLN A 56 -4.25 2.00 -23.76
C GLN A 56 -3.65 3.38 -23.49
N GLY A 57 -2.75 3.80 -24.38
CA GLY A 57 -2.12 5.13 -24.32
C GLY A 57 -1.00 5.26 -23.30
N GLU A 58 -0.65 4.18 -22.61
CA GLU A 58 0.37 4.15 -21.57
C GLU A 58 1.66 3.46 -22.04
N THR A 59 2.78 3.86 -21.46
CA THR A 59 4.06 3.12 -21.52
C THR A 59 4.06 2.10 -20.39
N VAL A 60 4.26 0.81 -20.69
CA VAL A 60 4.26 -0.26 -19.67
C VAL A 60 5.59 -0.99 -19.67
N LEU A 61 6.15 -1.17 -18.48
CA LEU A 61 7.47 -1.76 -18.25
C LEU A 61 7.33 -3.09 -17.51
N SER A 62 8.05 -4.11 -17.98
CA SER A 62 8.33 -5.31 -17.19
C SER A 62 9.31 -4.95 -16.07
N GLY A 63 9.07 -5.47 -14.88
CA GLY A 63 9.94 -5.36 -13.71
C GLY A 63 10.29 -6.74 -13.17
N ALA A 64 10.95 -7.57 -13.98
CA ALA A 64 11.36 -8.90 -13.56
C ALA A 64 12.17 -8.85 -12.25
N THR A 65 11.74 -9.63 -11.27
CA THR A 65 12.32 -9.67 -9.93
C THR A 65 12.11 -11.03 -9.28
N VAL A 66 12.57 -11.17 -8.05
CA VAL A 66 12.33 -12.32 -7.18
C VAL A 66 11.66 -11.83 -5.90
N ALA A 67 10.78 -12.65 -5.36
CA ALA A 67 10.09 -12.41 -4.10
C ALA A 67 10.57 -13.42 -3.06
N LEU A 68 10.89 -12.98 -1.84
CA LEU A 68 10.89 -13.90 -0.70
C LEU A 68 9.45 -14.20 -0.30
N VAL A 69 9.21 -15.40 0.22
CA VAL A 69 7.90 -15.84 0.71
C VAL A 69 8.01 -16.21 2.18
N VAL A 70 7.21 -15.57 3.02
CA VAL A 70 7.20 -15.78 4.47
C VAL A 70 6.59 -17.14 4.79
N GLY A 71 7.29 -17.95 5.61
CA GLY A 71 6.90 -19.31 5.99
C GLY A 71 6.23 -19.43 7.35
N LYS A 72 6.58 -18.54 8.29
CA LYS A 72 6.00 -18.45 9.64
C LYS A 72 5.84 -16.97 10.01
N THR A 73 4.94 -16.65 10.94
CA THR A 73 4.71 -15.26 11.37
C THR A 73 6.02 -14.59 11.75
N ALA A 74 6.34 -13.46 11.11
CA ALA A 74 7.57 -12.71 11.27
C ALA A 74 7.26 -11.34 11.89
N SER A 75 7.72 -11.13 13.12
CA SER A 75 7.62 -9.85 13.82
C SER A 75 8.94 -9.56 14.52
N LYS A 76 9.52 -8.39 14.26
CA LYS A 76 10.83 -7.93 14.75
C LYS A 76 11.94 -8.98 14.56
N VAL A 77 11.98 -9.59 13.38
CA VAL A 77 12.96 -10.63 13.04
C VAL A 77 14.36 -9.99 12.90
N ARG A 78 15.38 -10.61 13.49
CA ARG A 78 16.78 -10.20 13.32
C ARG A 78 17.30 -10.69 11.98
N VAL A 79 18.24 -9.97 11.37
CA VAL A 79 18.77 -10.31 10.04
C VAL A 79 19.34 -11.73 10.01
N GLU A 80 20.07 -12.13 11.05
CA GLU A 80 20.69 -13.46 11.16
C GLU A 80 19.68 -14.62 11.27
N ASP A 81 18.45 -14.34 11.73
CA ASP A 81 17.40 -15.36 11.91
C ASP A 81 16.45 -15.41 10.69
N ALA A 82 16.59 -14.50 9.73
CA ALA A 82 15.61 -14.29 8.66
C ALA A 82 15.37 -15.56 7.82
N ALA A 83 16.40 -16.37 7.58
CA ALA A 83 16.29 -17.61 6.81
C ALA A 83 15.25 -18.58 7.41
N GLU A 84 15.11 -18.63 8.74
CA GLU A 84 14.13 -19.51 9.39
C GLU A 84 12.67 -19.05 9.19
N TYR A 85 12.47 -17.80 8.78
CA TYR A 85 11.16 -17.21 8.51
C TYR A 85 10.81 -17.21 7.02
N ILE A 86 11.77 -17.48 6.14
CA ILE A 86 11.57 -17.54 4.68
C ILE A 86 11.30 -19.00 4.30
N ALA A 87 10.10 -19.27 3.76
CA ALA A 87 9.75 -20.60 3.26
C ALA A 87 10.39 -20.91 1.90
N GLY A 88 10.79 -19.88 1.16
CA GLY A 88 11.38 -19.98 -0.15
C GLY A 88 11.22 -18.69 -0.93
N TYR A 89 11.44 -18.77 -2.24
CA TYR A 89 11.43 -17.63 -3.14
C TYR A 89 10.59 -17.93 -4.38
N ALA A 90 10.02 -16.91 -5.01
CA ALA A 90 9.30 -17.05 -6.27
C ALA A 90 9.77 -15.99 -7.26
N LEU A 91 9.87 -16.32 -8.55
CA LEU A 91 9.99 -15.29 -9.58
C LEU A 91 8.73 -14.42 -9.57
N ALA A 92 8.90 -13.13 -9.82
CA ALA A 92 7.82 -12.17 -9.86
C ALA A 92 8.08 -11.12 -10.93
N ASN A 93 7.02 -10.43 -11.35
CA ASN A 93 7.12 -9.29 -12.24
C ASN A 93 6.45 -8.08 -11.59
N GLU A 94 7.24 -7.08 -11.23
CA GLU A 94 6.76 -5.79 -10.78
C GLU A 94 6.43 -4.92 -12.00
N VAL A 95 5.35 -5.26 -12.72
CA VAL A 95 4.90 -4.49 -13.88
C VAL A 95 4.50 -3.10 -13.40
N SER A 96 4.92 -2.09 -14.14
CA SER A 96 4.76 -0.69 -13.76
C SER A 96 4.66 0.21 -14.99
N LEU A 97 3.99 1.35 -14.84
CA LEU A 97 4.27 2.52 -15.69
C LEU A 97 5.66 3.11 -15.34
N PRO A 98 6.21 4.06 -16.12
CA PRO A 98 7.50 4.68 -15.83
C PRO A 98 7.61 5.25 -14.41
N GLU A 99 8.77 5.06 -13.79
CA GLU A 99 9.09 5.56 -12.45
C GLU A 99 9.65 6.98 -12.54
N GLU A 100 8.79 7.95 -12.82
CA GLU A 100 9.17 9.36 -13.04
C GLU A 100 9.26 10.18 -11.74
N SER A 101 8.79 9.63 -10.63
CA SER A 101 8.85 10.25 -9.31
C SER A 101 8.80 9.19 -8.22
N PHE A 102 9.55 9.43 -7.15
CA PHE A 102 9.51 8.63 -5.93
C PHE A 102 8.92 9.41 -4.75
N TYR A 103 8.36 10.59 -4.97
CA TYR A 103 7.90 11.45 -3.87
C TYR A 103 6.57 11.00 -3.27
N ARG A 104 5.52 10.88 -4.09
CA ARG A 104 4.20 10.37 -3.69
C ARG A 104 4.05 8.90 -4.07
N PRO A 105 3.19 8.13 -3.38
CA PRO A 105 2.95 6.73 -3.70
C PRO A 105 2.54 6.53 -5.17
N ALA A 106 3.19 5.59 -5.84
CA ALA A 106 3.03 5.36 -7.27
C ALA A 106 1.78 4.50 -7.61
N ILE A 107 0.60 4.88 -7.09
CA ILE A 107 -0.62 4.06 -7.13
C ILE A 107 -1.07 3.77 -8.57
N LYS A 108 -1.24 4.80 -9.41
CA LYS A 108 -1.59 4.65 -10.84
C LYS A 108 -0.56 3.85 -11.63
N ALA A 109 0.71 3.93 -11.24
CA ALA A 109 1.79 3.26 -11.95
C ALA A 109 1.85 1.77 -11.63
N LYS A 110 1.64 1.39 -10.36
CA LYS A 110 1.96 0.06 -9.84
C LYS A 110 0.75 -0.77 -9.40
N CYS A 111 -0.42 -0.18 -9.20
CA CYS A 111 -1.59 -0.87 -8.64
C CYS A 111 -2.66 -1.23 -9.68
N ARG A 112 -2.35 -1.19 -10.98
CA ARG A 112 -3.29 -1.58 -12.04
C ARG A 112 -3.54 -3.08 -12.03
N ASP A 113 -4.69 -3.48 -12.56
CA ASP A 113 -5.11 -4.89 -12.59
C ASP A 113 -4.05 -5.75 -13.31
N GLY A 114 -3.69 -6.88 -12.73
CA GLY A 114 -2.69 -7.80 -13.30
C GLY A 114 -1.22 -7.32 -13.28
N PHE A 115 -0.88 -6.21 -12.63
CA PHE A 115 0.49 -5.67 -12.62
C PHE A 115 1.46 -6.36 -11.65
N CYS A 116 1.13 -7.53 -11.11
CA CYS A 116 2.00 -8.33 -10.26
C CYS A 116 1.92 -9.84 -10.58
N PRO A 117 2.39 -10.28 -11.76
CA PRO A 117 2.68 -11.70 -11.98
C PRO A 117 3.59 -12.26 -10.89
N LEU A 118 3.19 -13.39 -10.31
CA LEU A 118 3.92 -14.04 -9.23
C LEU A 118 3.92 -15.56 -9.44
N GLY A 119 5.12 -16.11 -9.55
CA GLY A 119 5.37 -17.52 -9.83
C GLY A 119 5.16 -18.44 -8.62
N GLU A 120 5.49 -19.70 -8.82
CA GLU A 120 5.46 -20.70 -7.76
C GLU A 120 6.67 -20.55 -6.83
N PRO A 121 6.48 -20.63 -5.51
CA PRO A 121 7.59 -20.61 -4.57
C PRO A 121 8.41 -21.90 -4.66
N VAL A 122 9.73 -21.75 -4.67
CA VAL A 122 10.71 -22.83 -4.55
C VAL A 122 11.53 -22.67 -3.28
N ALA A 123 11.83 -23.79 -2.63
CA ALA A 123 12.75 -23.82 -1.50
C ALA A 123 14.19 -23.79 -2.05
N VAL A 124 14.76 -22.59 -2.13
CA VAL A 124 16.18 -22.35 -2.35
C VAL A 124 16.74 -21.63 -1.13
N ASP A 125 17.98 -21.92 -0.75
CA ASP A 125 18.57 -21.44 0.51
C ASP A 125 18.73 -19.92 0.53
N HIS A 126 19.11 -19.33 -0.60
CA HIS A 126 19.26 -17.89 -0.79
C HIS A 126 19.12 -17.53 -2.27
N VAL A 127 19.03 -16.23 -2.54
CA VAL A 127 19.01 -15.67 -3.90
C VAL A 127 20.15 -14.68 -4.11
N ASP A 128 21.24 -14.82 -3.35
CA ASP A 128 22.45 -14.02 -3.50
C ASP A 128 23.15 -14.32 -4.84
N ASN A 129 23.65 -13.27 -5.51
CA ASN A 129 24.31 -13.35 -6.82
C ASN A 129 23.46 -13.98 -7.94
N LEU A 130 22.13 -14.00 -7.77
CA LEU A 130 21.18 -14.57 -8.73
C LEU A 130 21.04 -13.63 -9.92
N THR A 131 21.27 -14.15 -11.12
CA THR A 131 20.95 -13.43 -12.37
C THR A 131 19.50 -13.70 -12.75
N ILE A 132 18.73 -12.63 -12.91
CA ILE A 132 17.33 -12.65 -13.33
C ILE A 132 17.27 -12.17 -14.77
N ILE A 133 16.67 -12.98 -15.65
CA ILE A 133 16.61 -12.76 -17.09
C ILE A 133 15.16 -12.50 -17.49
N THR A 134 14.94 -11.49 -18.33
CA THR A 134 13.67 -11.25 -19.02
C THR A 134 13.80 -11.62 -20.49
N GLU A 135 12.95 -12.51 -20.96
CA GLU A 135 12.73 -12.77 -22.38
C GLU A 135 11.40 -12.16 -22.85
N ILE A 136 11.42 -11.56 -24.04
CA ILE A 136 10.22 -11.13 -24.74
C ILE A 136 10.12 -11.94 -26.04
N ASN A 137 9.03 -12.68 -26.21
CA ASN A 137 8.79 -13.51 -27.39
C ASN A 137 9.91 -14.53 -27.66
N GLY A 138 10.50 -15.09 -26.60
CA GLY A 138 11.56 -16.10 -26.66
C GLY A 138 12.94 -15.55 -27.02
N ARG A 139 13.15 -14.22 -26.87
CA ARG A 139 14.46 -13.58 -27.02
C ARG A 139 14.79 -12.82 -25.75
N GLU A 140 16.02 -12.96 -25.26
CA GLU A 140 16.51 -12.17 -24.14
C GLU A 140 16.39 -10.68 -24.46
N ALA A 141 15.74 -9.95 -23.55
CA ALA A 141 15.51 -8.51 -23.65
C ALA A 141 16.22 -7.75 -22.51
N ASP A 142 16.43 -8.38 -21.36
CA ASP A 142 17.10 -7.80 -20.19
C ASP A 142 17.68 -8.89 -19.29
N HIS A 143 18.69 -8.53 -18.50
CA HIS A 143 19.12 -9.28 -17.33
C HIS A 143 19.72 -8.35 -16.27
N TRP A 144 19.64 -8.76 -15.01
CA TRP A 144 20.29 -8.06 -13.90
C TRP A 144 20.61 -9.02 -12.74
N ASN A 145 21.39 -8.58 -11.75
CA ASN A 145 21.87 -9.44 -10.67
C ASN A 145 21.47 -8.93 -9.27
N THR A 146 21.04 -9.84 -8.39
CA THR A 146 20.66 -9.49 -7.00
C THR A 146 21.83 -8.98 -6.15
N ALA A 147 23.08 -9.24 -6.54
CA ALA A 147 24.27 -8.67 -5.89
C ALA A 147 24.33 -7.13 -6.01
N ASP A 148 23.63 -6.55 -6.98
CA ASP A 148 23.54 -5.10 -7.17
C ASP A 148 22.40 -4.47 -6.34
N LEU A 149 21.78 -5.23 -5.44
CA LEU A 149 20.82 -4.70 -4.47
C LEU A 149 21.56 -4.11 -3.26
N GLN A 150 21.02 -3.02 -2.71
CA GLN A 150 21.49 -2.38 -1.50
C GLN A 150 21.14 -3.20 -0.26
N ARG A 151 19.91 -3.72 -0.19
CA ARG A 151 19.44 -4.60 0.87
C ARG A 151 19.08 -5.97 0.33
N ASN A 152 19.61 -7.01 0.96
CA ASN A 152 19.28 -8.40 0.62
C ASN A 152 17.93 -8.83 1.23
N ALA A 153 17.52 -10.08 0.96
CA ALA A 153 16.25 -10.62 1.45
C ALA A 153 16.12 -10.59 2.98
N ALA A 154 17.19 -10.94 3.70
CA ALA A 154 17.19 -10.98 5.17
C ALA A 154 17.06 -9.58 5.78
N GLU A 155 17.78 -8.60 5.23
CA GLU A 155 17.72 -7.20 5.64
C GLU A 155 16.34 -6.60 5.38
N LEU A 156 15.71 -6.93 4.26
CA LEU A 156 14.36 -6.48 3.94
C LEU A 156 13.31 -7.09 4.87
N LEU A 157 13.37 -8.40 5.12
CA LEU A 157 12.45 -9.05 6.07
C LEU A 157 12.61 -8.48 7.48
N SER A 158 13.84 -8.28 7.93
CA SER A 158 14.12 -7.65 9.23
C SER A 158 13.60 -6.22 9.29
N ALA A 159 13.88 -5.40 8.28
CA ALA A 159 13.47 -4.00 8.24
C ALA A 159 11.95 -3.80 8.18
N LEU A 160 11.22 -4.65 7.45
CA LEU A 160 9.76 -4.57 7.38
C LEU A 160 9.10 -5.14 8.65
N SER A 161 9.55 -6.31 9.10
CA SER A 161 9.00 -6.97 10.30
C SER A 161 9.25 -6.19 11.59
N GLU A 162 10.18 -5.22 11.60
CA GLU A 162 10.39 -4.31 12.73
C GLU A 162 9.10 -3.59 13.15
N PHE A 163 8.26 -3.21 12.18
CA PHE A 163 7.04 -2.43 12.43
C PHE A 163 5.76 -3.04 11.85
N ALA A 164 5.86 -3.91 10.86
CA ALA A 164 4.73 -4.57 10.22
C ALA A 164 4.93 -6.08 10.29
N THR A 165 4.17 -6.77 11.14
CA THR A 165 4.17 -8.24 11.20
C THR A 165 3.84 -8.78 9.81
N LEU A 166 4.53 -9.85 9.40
CA LEU A 166 4.21 -10.59 8.18
C LEU A 166 3.70 -11.99 8.54
N ASN A 167 2.72 -12.48 7.79
CA ASN A 167 2.09 -13.78 7.98
C ASN A 167 2.58 -14.80 6.93
N PRO A 168 2.42 -16.11 7.20
CA PRO A 168 2.72 -17.14 6.20
C PRO A 168 2.02 -16.87 4.86
N GLY A 169 2.81 -16.85 3.79
CA GLY A 169 2.34 -16.57 2.43
C GLY A 169 2.35 -15.10 2.02
N ASP A 170 2.70 -14.18 2.93
CA ASP A 170 3.11 -12.82 2.56
C ASP A 170 4.42 -12.87 1.77
N ALA A 171 4.65 -11.88 0.91
CA ALA A 171 5.82 -11.82 0.05
C ALA A 171 6.46 -10.43 0.08
N ILE A 172 7.78 -10.37 -0.15
CA ILE A 172 8.51 -9.12 -0.37
C ILE A 172 9.24 -9.22 -1.70
N LEU A 173 8.88 -8.38 -2.67
CA LEU A 173 9.64 -8.22 -3.92
C LEU A 173 10.96 -7.51 -3.61
N LEU A 174 12.09 -8.10 -4.01
CA LEU A 174 13.42 -7.68 -3.54
C LEU A 174 13.97 -6.41 -4.23
N GLY A 175 13.32 -5.95 -5.29
CA GLY A 175 13.66 -4.74 -6.02
C GLY A 175 13.90 -4.98 -7.50
N THR A 176 14.18 -3.91 -8.23
CA THR A 176 14.32 -3.90 -9.69
C THR A 176 15.39 -2.88 -10.10
N PRO A 177 16.11 -3.12 -11.21
CA PRO A 177 17.08 -2.16 -11.75
C PRO A 177 16.42 -0.88 -12.28
N HIS A 178 17.25 0.14 -12.54
CA HIS A 178 16.80 1.38 -13.18
C HIS A 178 16.29 1.15 -14.61
N SER A 179 17.06 0.43 -15.41
CA SER A 179 16.71 0.07 -16.78
C SER A 179 15.66 -1.04 -16.73
N ARG A 180 14.58 -0.88 -17.50
CA ARG A 180 13.50 -1.86 -17.62
C ARG A 180 13.09 -1.98 -19.08
N VAL A 181 12.58 -3.15 -19.44
CA VAL A 181 12.10 -3.41 -20.80
C VAL A 181 10.64 -3.07 -20.93
N GLU A 182 10.34 -2.40 -22.03
CA GLU A 182 8.98 -2.06 -22.40
C GLU A 182 8.24 -3.27 -22.97
N ILE A 183 6.96 -3.41 -22.66
CA ILE A 183 6.10 -4.51 -23.11
C ILE A 183 4.88 -3.97 -23.87
N ARG A 184 4.29 -4.79 -24.75
CA ARG A 184 3.19 -4.43 -25.64
C ARG A 184 2.15 -5.54 -25.76
N PRO A 185 0.89 -5.21 -26.11
CA PRO A 185 -0.10 -6.21 -26.48
C PRO A 185 0.45 -7.19 -27.52
N GLY A 186 0.31 -8.49 -27.27
CA GLY A 186 0.83 -9.56 -28.10
C GLY A 186 2.16 -10.16 -27.62
N ASP A 187 2.88 -9.48 -26.71
CA ASP A 187 4.11 -10.01 -26.15
C ASP A 187 3.85 -11.20 -25.22
N ARG A 188 4.77 -12.16 -25.23
CA ARG A 188 4.95 -13.13 -24.14
C ARG A 188 6.17 -12.73 -23.34
N VAL A 189 5.94 -12.33 -22.10
CA VAL A 189 6.99 -11.90 -21.16
C VAL A 189 7.33 -13.10 -20.28
N ARG A 190 8.57 -13.56 -20.35
CA ARG A 190 9.06 -14.72 -19.60
C ARG A 190 10.23 -14.30 -18.71
N ILE A 191 10.19 -14.71 -17.46
CA ILE A 191 11.22 -14.44 -16.46
C ILE A 191 11.88 -15.77 -16.09
N LEU A 192 13.20 -15.77 -16.08
CA LEU A 192 14.02 -16.94 -15.77
C LEU A 192 15.09 -16.57 -14.74
N ALA A 193 15.41 -17.53 -13.87
CA ALA A 193 16.60 -17.50 -13.04
C ALA A 193 16.98 -18.94 -12.70
N GLU A 194 18.26 -19.19 -12.43
CA GLU A 194 18.75 -20.52 -12.06
C GLU A 194 18.06 -21.02 -10.78
N GLY A 195 17.56 -22.27 -10.80
CA GLY A 195 16.86 -22.87 -9.66
C GLY A 195 15.36 -22.56 -9.56
N PHE A 196 14.79 -21.77 -10.50
CA PHE A 196 13.38 -21.39 -10.49
C PHE A 196 12.58 -21.96 -11.67
N PRO A 197 11.30 -22.33 -11.46
CA PRO A 197 10.38 -22.55 -12.58
C PRO A 197 10.16 -21.22 -13.31
N PRO A 198 10.22 -21.19 -14.65
CA PRO A 198 10.00 -19.97 -15.41
C PRO A 198 8.60 -19.39 -15.17
N LEU A 199 8.52 -18.06 -15.02
CA LEU A 199 7.27 -17.33 -14.94
C LEU A 199 7.00 -16.68 -16.31
N GLU A 200 5.89 -17.04 -16.95
CA GLU A 200 5.53 -16.47 -18.26
C GLU A 200 4.09 -15.96 -18.25
N ASN A 201 3.87 -14.77 -18.81
CA ASN A 201 2.58 -14.14 -18.93
C ASN A 201 2.41 -13.49 -20.31
N PRO A 202 1.26 -13.69 -20.98
CA PRO A 202 0.93 -12.92 -22.18
C PRO A 202 0.50 -11.50 -21.82
N VAL A 203 0.86 -10.53 -22.64
CA VAL A 203 0.39 -9.15 -22.54
C VAL A 203 -0.76 -8.98 -23.52
N VAL A 204 -1.90 -8.51 -23.03
CA VAL A 204 -3.17 -8.46 -23.78
C VAL A 204 -3.78 -7.08 -23.64
N ASP A 205 -4.39 -6.54 -24.68
CA ASP A 205 -5.14 -5.28 -24.58
C ASP A 205 -6.21 -5.39 -23.48
N GLU A 206 -6.31 -4.40 -22.58
CA GLU A 206 -7.24 -4.49 -21.44
C GLU A 206 -8.70 -4.69 -21.86
N ARG A 207 -9.09 -4.29 -23.09
CA ARG A 207 -10.43 -4.52 -23.65
C ARG A 207 -10.74 -5.99 -23.94
N ASP A 208 -9.70 -6.79 -24.17
CA ASP A 208 -9.80 -8.19 -24.57
C ASP A 208 -9.64 -9.15 -23.38
N VAL A 209 -9.36 -8.61 -22.18
CA VAL A 209 -9.28 -9.40 -20.95
C VAL A 209 -10.66 -9.50 -20.31
N ALA A 210 -11.15 -10.73 -20.16
CA ALA A 210 -12.38 -10.96 -19.41
C ALA A 210 -12.21 -10.55 -17.94
N ASN A 211 -13.26 -9.96 -17.37
CA ASN A 211 -13.25 -9.51 -15.98
C ASN A 211 -13.38 -10.70 -15.01
N THR A 212 -12.34 -11.52 -14.90
CA THR A 212 -12.30 -12.69 -14.03
C THR A 212 -11.64 -12.35 -12.70
N HIS A 213 -12.34 -11.58 -11.86
CA HIS A 213 -11.82 -11.27 -10.54
C HIS A 213 -12.08 -12.41 -9.57
N ARG A 214 -11.04 -12.81 -8.86
CA ARG A 214 -11.15 -13.75 -7.75
C ARG A 214 -11.59 -12.97 -6.51
N THR A 215 -12.35 -13.61 -5.63
CA THR A 215 -12.57 -13.05 -4.29
C THR A 215 -11.21 -12.87 -3.61
N PRO A 216 -10.84 -11.66 -3.21
CA PRO A 216 -9.53 -11.42 -2.65
C PRO A 216 -9.43 -12.07 -1.26
N PRO A 217 -8.22 -12.47 -0.84
CA PRO A 217 -8.02 -13.06 0.49
C PRO A 217 -8.22 -12.03 1.61
N HIS A 218 -7.94 -10.76 1.32
CA HIS A 218 -8.11 -9.61 2.21
C HIS A 218 -8.53 -8.40 1.38
N ALA A 219 -9.29 -7.49 1.98
CA ALA A 219 -9.65 -6.21 1.38
C ALA A 219 -8.43 -5.27 1.28
N THR A 220 -8.40 -4.44 0.24
CA THR A 220 -7.46 -3.32 0.16
C THR A 220 -8.00 -2.14 0.97
N LEU A 221 -7.16 -1.53 1.83
CA LEU A 221 -7.47 -0.23 2.44
C LEU A 221 -6.72 0.88 1.70
N PHE A 222 -7.46 1.69 0.95
CA PHE A 222 -7.02 2.97 0.43
C PHE A 222 -7.21 4.04 1.51
N ALA A 223 -6.26 4.97 1.60
CA ALA A 223 -6.34 6.11 2.49
C ALA A 223 -5.94 7.39 1.76
N LEU A 224 -6.58 8.49 2.13
CA LEU A 224 -6.43 9.79 1.49
C LEU A 224 -5.63 10.74 2.38
N GLY A 225 -4.57 11.34 1.82
CA GLY A 225 -3.90 12.46 2.48
C GLY A 225 -4.46 13.80 2.01
N LEU A 226 -4.56 14.75 2.95
CA LEU A 226 -4.92 16.16 2.66
C LEU A 226 -6.28 16.32 1.95
N ASN A 227 -7.30 15.55 2.36
CA ASN A 227 -8.62 15.58 1.72
C ASN A 227 -9.68 16.39 2.47
N TYR A 228 -9.28 17.25 3.42
CA TYR A 228 -10.15 18.24 4.08
C TYR A 228 -9.62 19.64 3.79
N ALA A 229 -10.49 20.55 3.36
CA ALA A 229 -10.11 21.92 3.01
C ALA A 229 -9.35 22.63 4.14
N ASP A 230 -9.83 22.46 5.36
CA ASP A 230 -9.24 23.02 6.57
C ASP A 230 -7.86 22.44 6.91
N HIS A 231 -7.66 21.13 6.73
CA HIS A 231 -6.38 20.49 7.00
C HIS A 231 -5.31 20.83 5.95
N ALA A 232 -5.71 21.00 4.68
CA ALA A 232 -4.82 21.47 3.63
C ALA A 232 -4.29 22.88 3.89
N SER A 233 -5.12 23.76 4.48
CA SER A 233 -4.74 25.14 4.82
C SER A 233 -3.75 25.24 5.99
N GLU A 234 -3.81 24.32 6.96
CA GLU A 234 -2.92 24.30 8.15
C GLU A 234 -1.45 24.00 7.79
N LEU A 235 -1.22 23.38 6.63
CA LEU A 235 0.09 22.89 6.22
C LEU A 235 0.75 23.74 5.12
N ASP A 236 0.23 24.95 4.81
CA ASP A 236 0.72 25.84 3.74
C ASP A 236 0.86 25.15 2.36
N PHE A 237 0.12 24.07 2.11
CA PHE A 237 0.12 23.38 0.82
C PHE A 237 -0.96 23.94 -0.11
N LYS A 238 -0.63 24.06 -1.40
CA LYS A 238 -1.67 24.18 -2.43
C LYS A 238 -2.55 22.92 -2.36
N PRO A 239 -3.88 23.06 -2.37
CA PRO A 239 -4.78 21.91 -2.44
C PRO A 239 -4.35 20.98 -3.58
N PRO A 240 -4.30 19.66 -3.33
CA PRO A 240 -3.89 18.72 -4.36
C PRO A 240 -4.86 18.80 -5.55
N THR A 241 -4.32 18.74 -6.78
CA THR A 241 -5.12 18.77 -8.01
C THR A 241 -5.67 17.40 -8.40
N GLU A 242 -5.13 16.34 -7.79
CA GLU A 242 -5.62 14.97 -7.88
C GLU A 242 -5.52 14.30 -6.50
N PRO A 243 -6.35 13.27 -6.19
CA PRO A 243 -6.32 12.61 -4.90
C PRO A 243 -4.95 12.02 -4.55
N LEU A 244 -4.42 12.36 -3.37
CA LEU A 244 -3.26 11.70 -2.80
C LEU A 244 -3.70 10.41 -2.12
N VAL A 245 -3.54 9.29 -2.83
CA VAL A 245 -3.90 7.96 -2.35
C VAL A 245 -2.66 7.19 -1.88
N PHE A 246 -2.79 6.48 -0.77
CA PHE A 246 -1.83 5.46 -0.32
C PHE A 246 -2.57 4.20 0.14
N ILE A 247 -1.84 3.08 0.24
CA ILE A 247 -2.40 1.78 0.66
C ILE A 247 -1.83 1.40 2.02
N LYS A 248 -2.68 0.85 2.88
CA LYS A 248 -2.32 0.36 4.21
C LYS A 248 -2.37 -1.17 4.25
N ALA A 249 -1.32 -1.79 4.81
CA ALA A 249 -1.24 -3.25 4.95
C ALA A 249 -2.20 -3.76 6.04
N PRO A 250 -2.79 -4.97 5.90
CA PRO A 250 -3.87 -5.42 6.77
C PRO A 250 -3.49 -5.61 8.25
N ASN A 251 -2.23 -5.91 8.57
CA ASN A 251 -1.80 -6.08 9.97
C ASN A 251 -1.73 -4.76 10.76
N THR A 252 -1.90 -3.60 10.10
CA THR A 252 -2.09 -2.33 10.79
C THR A 252 -3.47 -2.24 11.46
N PHE A 253 -4.45 -3.05 11.02
CA PHE A 253 -5.81 -2.99 11.56
C PHE A 253 -5.86 -3.45 13.00
N ASN A 254 -6.70 -2.77 13.77
CA ASN A 254 -7.04 -3.15 15.13
C ASN A 254 -8.53 -2.99 15.37
N GLY A 255 -9.09 -3.72 16.33
CA GLY A 255 -10.51 -3.64 16.66
C GLY A 255 -10.87 -2.47 17.59
N ASP A 256 -12.15 -2.39 17.93
CA ASP A 256 -12.65 -1.48 18.96
C ASP A 256 -12.15 -1.89 20.36
N ASN A 257 -11.93 -0.88 21.20
CA ASN A 257 -11.47 -0.99 22.59
C ASN A 257 -10.11 -1.71 22.75
N GLN A 258 -9.29 -1.72 21.69
CA GLN A 258 -7.94 -2.30 21.69
C GLN A 258 -6.87 -1.26 21.98
N THR A 259 -5.60 -1.67 21.95
CA THR A 259 -4.44 -0.81 22.22
C THR A 259 -3.62 -0.51 20.98
N SER A 260 -3.04 0.68 20.88
CA SER A 260 -2.08 1.05 19.83
C SER A 260 -0.77 1.51 20.47
N VAL A 261 0.36 1.03 19.94
CA VAL A 261 1.67 1.23 20.56
C VAL A 261 2.28 2.56 20.11
N ARG A 262 2.57 3.46 21.06
CA ARG A 262 3.46 4.59 20.80
C ARG A 262 4.90 4.08 20.88
N PRO A 263 5.72 4.25 19.81
CA PRO A 263 7.12 3.84 19.85
C PRO A 263 7.91 4.62 20.90
N ASN A 264 8.96 4.00 21.42
CA ASN A 264 9.87 4.69 22.33
C ASN A 264 10.57 5.86 21.62
N ASN A 265 10.81 6.94 22.36
CA ASN A 265 11.63 8.08 21.93
C ASN A 265 11.16 8.83 20.67
N VAL A 266 9.87 8.75 20.31
CA VAL A 266 9.29 9.61 19.25
C VAL A 266 8.73 10.89 19.83
N GLU A 267 8.90 11.99 19.10
CA GLU A 267 8.43 13.32 19.48
C GLU A 267 6.92 13.44 19.29
N TYR A 268 6.36 12.91 18.20
CA TYR A 268 4.96 13.20 17.86
C TYR A 268 4.22 12.01 17.24
N MET A 269 3.18 11.54 17.94
CA MET A 269 2.18 10.58 17.47
C MET A 269 0.82 11.25 17.56
N HIS A 270 0.03 11.23 16.48
CA HIS A 270 -1.30 11.85 16.47
C HIS A 270 -2.35 10.90 15.88
N TYR A 271 -3.60 11.05 16.33
CA TYR A 271 -4.79 10.39 15.80
C TYR A 271 -5.27 11.05 14.52
N GLU A 272 -6.05 10.34 13.70
CA GLU A 272 -6.73 10.88 12.52
C GLU A 272 -8.12 10.23 12.44
N ALA A 273 -9.17 10.89 12.93
CA ALA A 273 -10.54 10.38 12.79
C ALA A 273 -10.98 10.46 11.33
N GLU A 274 -11.46 9.34 10.78
CA GLU A 274 -11.88 9.26 9.39
C GLU A 274 -13.19 8.49 9.21
N LEU A 275 -14.03 8.98 8.27
CA LEU A 275 -15.07 8.18 7.65
C LEU A 275 -14.42 7.19 6.68
N VAL A 276 -14.79 5.92 6.78
CA VAL A 276 -14.36 4.86 5.87
C VAL A 276 -15.54 4.40 5.03
N VAL A 277 -15.38 4.41 3.71
CA VAL A 277 -16.35 3.89 2.74
C VAL A 277 -16.01 2.45 2.43
N VAL A 278 -16.98 1.54 2.51
CA VAL A 278 -16.80 0.13 2.16
C VAL A 278 -17.47 -0.17 0.82
N ILE A 279 -16.71 -0.74 -0.11
CA ILE A 279 -17.18 -1.14 -1.44
C ILE A 279 -18.02 -2.43 -1.32
N GLY A 280 -19.20 -2.44 -1.92
CA GLY A 280 -20.14 -3.55 -1.93
C GLY A 280 -20.28 -4.28 -3.26
N LYS A 281 -19.87 -3.65 -4.36
CA LYS A 281 -19.94 -4.20 -5.71
C LYS A 281 -18.62 -3.93 -6.43
N THR A 282 -18.18 -4.89 -7.26
CA THR A 282 -16.99 -4.71 -8.10
C THR A 282 -17.14 -3.50 -9.02
N ALA A 283 -16.23 -2.53 -8.95
CA ALA A 283 -16.24 -1.29 -9.72
C ALA A 283 -14.99 -1.16 -10.60
N ARG A 284 -15.18 -0.95 -11.90
CA ARG A 284 -14.14 -0.65 -12.89
C ARG A 284 -14.74 0.29 -13.93
N LYS A 285 -14.06 1.40 -14.23
CA LYS A 285 -14.53 2.47 -15.13
C LYS A 285 -15.94 2.99 -14.76
N VAL A 286 -16.20 3.17 -13.46
CA VAL A 286 -17.49 3.67 -12.95
C VAL A 286 -17.51 5.19 -13.00
N SER A 287 -18.61 5.77 -13.48
CA SER A 287 -18.79 7.22 -13.48
C SER A 287 -19.09 7.75 -12.08
N GLU A 288 -18.76 9.01 -11.81
CA GLU A 288 -19.08 9.65 -10.52
C GLU A 288 -20.59 9.60 -10.20
N ALA A 289 -21.45 9.74 -11.22
CA ALA A 289 -22.90 9.69 -11.06
C ALA A 289 -23.43 8.31 -10.60
N GLU A 290 -22.73 7.23 -10.95
CA GLU A 290 -23.12 5.85 -10.63
C GLU A 290 -22.36 5.30 -9.41
N ALA A 291 -21.33 6.01 -8.93
CA ALA A 291 -20.38 5.51 -7.93
C ALA A 291 -21.06 5.06 -6.62
N MET A 292 -22.11 5.76 -6.19
CA MET A 292 -22.82 5.44 -4.95
C MET A 292 -23.56 4.09 -5.00
N ASP A 293 -23.84 3.56 -6.19
CA ASP A 293 -24.43 2.22 -6.35
C ASP A 293 -23.46 1.11 -5.93
N TYR A 294 -22.16 1.39 -5.92
CA TYR A 294 -21.10 0.45 -5.60
C TYR A 294 -20.70 0.43 -4.12
N VAL A 295 -21.23 1.36 -3.33
CA VAL A 295 -21.01 1.43 -1.88
C VAL A 295 -21.89 0.40 -1.17
N ALA A 296 -21.31 -0.35 -0.23
CA ALA A 296 -22.04 -1.18 0.74
C ALA A 296 -22.51 -0.33 1.93
N GLY A 297 -21.64 0.52 2.44
CA GLY A 297 -21.91 1.33 3.61
C GLY A 297 -20.67 2.02 4.16
N TYR A 298 -20.75 2.39 5.43
CA TYR A 298 -19.78 3.23 6.11
C TYR A 298 -19.31 2.61 7.43
N THR A 299 -18.03 2.80 7.74
CA THR A 299 -17.46 2.52 9.06
C THR A 299 -16.55 3.67 9.48
N VAL A 300 -15.92 3.57 10.64
CA VAL A 300 -15.00 4.56 11.20
C VAL A 300 -13.65 3.94 11.48
N CYS A 301 -12.57 4.66 11.19
CA CYS A 301 -11.23 4.32 11.65
C CYS A 301 -10.51 5.50 12.32
N ASN A 302 -9.42 5.17 13.00
CA ASN A 302 -8.43 6.12 13.48
C ASN A 302 -7.08 5.84 12.78
N ASP A 303 -6.66 6.69 11.85
CA ASP A 303 -5.45 6.49 11.02
C ASP A 303 -4.19 7.13 11.65
N TYR A 304 -3.72 6.55 12.75
CA TYR A 304 -2.56 7.09 13.47
C TYR A 304 -1.34 7.32 12.57
N ALA A 305 -0.58 8.36 12.90
CA ALA A 305 0.71 8.63 12.27
C ALA A 305 1.80 8.92 13.31
N ILE A 306 3.02 8.45 13.02
CA ILE A 306 4.25 8.81 13.75
C ILE A 306 5.03 9.79 12.87
N ARG A 307 5.02 11.08 13.20
CA ARG A 307 5.60 12.11 12.31
C ARG A 307 7.10 11.97 12.15
N ASP A 308 7.80 11.52 13.19
CA ASP A 308 9.24 11.28 13.21
C ASP A 308 9.73 10.34 12.10
N TYR A 309 8.87 9.44 11.62
CA TYR A 309 9.24 8.43 10.61
C TYR A 309 8.89 8.85 9.17
N LEU A 310 8.38 10.08 8.97
CA LEU A 310 8.11 10.61 7.64
C LEU A 310 9.42 10.84 6.87
N GLU A 311 9.48 10.22 5.69
CA GLU A 311 10.51 10.50 4.68
C GLU A 311 9.83 11.00 3.39
N ASN A 312 10.61 11.63 2.50
CA ASN A 312 10.11 12.17 1.23
C ASN A 312 10.13 11.13 0.09
N TYR A 313 9.89 9.86 0.44
CA TYR A 313 9.86 8.73 -0.48
C TYR A 313 8.57 7.97 -0.28
N TYR A 314 7.74 7.91 -1.32
CA TYR A 314 6.35 7.41 -1.28
C TYR A 314 5.60 7.90 -0.05
N ARG A 315 5.57 9.23 0.13
CA ARG A 315 5.07 9.92 1.31
C ARG A 315 3.53 10.04 1.31
N PRO A 316 2.82 9.62 2.38
CA PRO A 316 3.34 8.99 3.60
C PRO A 316 3.67 7.51 3.41
N ASN A 317 4.80 7.05 3.98
CA ASN A 317 5.33 5.71 3.77
C ASN A 317 4.80 4.67 4.80
N LEU A 318 5.04 3.38 4.55
CA LEU A 318 4.54 2.28 5.39
C LEU A 318 5.05 2.32 6.83
N ARG A 319 6.27 2.79 7.09
CA ARG A 319 6.80 2.88 8.46
C ARG A 319 6.00 3.86 9.31
N VAL A 320 5.32 4.83 8.68
CA VAL A 320 4.37 5.75 9.30
C VAL A 320 2.97 5.13 9.37
N LYS A 321 2.48 4.59 8.24
CA LYS A 321 1.05 4.32 8.02
C LYS A 321 0.66 2.84 7.96
N SER A 322 1.55 1.89 8.20
CA SER A 322 1.23 0.45 8.20
C SER A 322 1.89 -0.28 9.37
N ARG A 323 2.02 0.42 10.51
CA ARG A 323 2.53 -0.17 11.76
C ARG A 323 1.45 -1.05 12.39
N ASP A 324 1.86 -2.16 13.00
CA ASP A 324 0.94 -3.12 13.61
C ASP A 324 0.00 -2.45 14.61
N GLY A 325 -1.31 -2.68 14.44
CA GLY A 325 -2.35 -2.19 15.35
C GLY A 325 -2.53 -0.67 15.41
N LEU A 326 -1.90 0.12 14.54
CA LEU A 326 -2.02 1.59 14.49
C LEU A 326 -3.17 2.07 13.57
N THR A 327 -4.11 1.21 13.24
CA THR A 327 -5.36 1.61 12.57
C THR A 327 -6.53 0.89 13.22
N PRO A 328 -6.97 1.34 14.41
CA PRO A 328 -8.28 0.97 14.91
C PRO A 328 -9.34 1.22 13.84
N ILE A 329 -10.17 0.22 13.58
CA ILE A 329 -11.27 0.29 12.63
C ILE A 329 -12.46 -0.49 13.18
N SER A 330 -13.65 0.12 13.09
CA SER A 330 -14.87 -0.53 13.55
C SER A 330 -15.23 -1.71 12.62
N PRO A 331 -15.55 -2.90 13.18
CA PRO A 331 -16.04 -4.03 12.39
C PRO A 331 -17.48 -3.84 11.92
N ASN A 332 -18.21 -2.89 12.50
CA ASN A 332 -19.59 -2.60 12.14
C ASN A 332 -19.62 -1.70 10.91
N ILE A 333 -20.39 -2.12 9.90
CA ILE A 333 -20.67 -1.35 8.70
C ILE A 333 -22.12 -0.89 8.76
N VAL A 334 -22.34 0.43 8.78
CA VAL A 334 -23.67 1.01 8.65
C VAL A 334 -24.04 1.00 7.16
N PRO A 335 -25.14 0.33 6.75
CA PRO A 335 -25.56 0.28 5.36
C PRO A 335 -25.77 1.68 4.78
N LYS A 336 -25.46 1.87 3.49
CA LYS A 336 -25.58 3.19 2.87
C LYS A 336 -26.98 3.77 2.96
N GLU A 337 -28.02 2.94 2.97
CA GLU A 337 -29.42 3.35 3.04
C GLU A 337 -29.76 4.01 4.39
N ALA A 338 -28.99 3.74 5.45
CA ALA A 338 -29.16 4.36 6.75
C ALA A 338 -28.47 5.73 6.85
N ILE A 339 -27.59 6.07 5.89
CA ILE A 339 -26.85 7.34 5.82
C ILE A 339 -27.20 8.02 4.48
N PRO A 340 -28.33 8.74 4.40
CA PRO A 340 -28.80 9.33 3.15
C PRO A 340 -27.89 10.47 2.65
N ASP A 341 -27.16 11.12 3.55
CA ASP A 341 -26.21 12.20 3.23
C ASP A 341 -24.85 11.95 3.90
N PRO A 342 -23.93 11.22 3.24
CA PRO A 342 -22.61 10.91 3.81
C PRO A 342 -21.65 12.11 3.79
N HIS A 343 -22.03 13.22 3.17
CA HIS A 343 -21.25 14.46 3.09
C HIS A 343 -21.73 15.50 4.11
N ASN A 344 -22.48 15.08 5.13
CA ASN A 344 -22.94 15.94 6.21
C ASN A 344 -22.87 15.23 7.57
N LEU A 345 -21.76 14.55 7.85
CA LEU A 345 -21.52 13.81 9.09
C LEU A 345 -20.48 14.53 9.93
N ALA A 346 -20.76 14.76 11.22
CA ALA A 346 -19.77 15.26 12.15
C ALA A 346 -18.73 14.17 12.49
N LEU A 347 -17.44 14.55 12.51
CA LEU A 347 -16.34 13.73 13.02
C LEU A 347 -15.76 14.42 14.26
N ARG A 348 -15.48 13.63 15.31
CA ARG A 348 -14.89 14.12 16.55
C ARG A 348 -13.82 13.16 17.07
N THR A 349 -12.78 13.73 17.66
CA THR A 349 -11.81 12.97 18.46
C THR A 349 -11.73 13.52 19.86
N PHE A 350 -11.82 12.62 20.84
CA PHE A 350 -11.63 12.90 22.25
C PHE A 350 -10.37 12.20 22.77
N VAL A 351 -9.62 12.88 23.63
CA VAL A 351 -8.50 12.29 24.37
C VAL A 351 -8.79 12.46 25.86
N ASN A 352 -8.91 11.34 26.58
CA ASN A 352 -9.29 11.32 28.00
C ASN A 352 -10.57 12.12 28.30
N GLY A 353 -11.53 12.09 27.37
CA GLY A 353 -12.81 12.80 27.46
C GLY A 353 -12.78 14.27 27.01
N GLU A 354 -11.61 14.86 26.73
CA GLU A 354 -11.49 16.21 26.19
C GLU A 354 -11.62 16.19 24.66
N LEU A 355 -12.52 17.01 24.09
CA LEU A 355 -12.63 17.18 22.64
C LEU A 355 -11.37 17.87 22.11
N ARG A 356 -10.68 17.22 21.17
CA ARG A 356 -9.42 17.73 20.57
C ARG A 356 -9.50 17.94 19.06
N GLN A 357 -10.38 17.22 18.37
CA GLN A 357 -10.60 17.33 16.93
C GLN A 357 -12.09 17.39 16.64
N GLU A 358 -12.50 18.25 15.72
CA GLU A 358 -13.88 18.35 15.25
C GLU A 358 -13.88 18.78 13.78
N GLY A 359 -14.74 18.18 12.96
CA GLY A 359 -14.93 18.54 11.57
C GLY A 359 -16.21 17.91 10.99
N THR A 360 -16.46 18.15 9.70
CA THR A 360 -17.60 17.58 8.99
C THR A 360 -17.18 17.02 7.64
N THR A 361 -17.79 15.91 7.21
CA THR A 361 -17.55 15.36 5.86
C THR A 361 -17.99 16.29 4.73
N ALA A 362 -18.71 17.39 5.04
CA ALA A 362 -18.99 18.46 4.09
C ALA A 362 -17.73 19.17 3.58
N ASP A 363 -16.62 19.09 4.34
CA ASP A 363 -15.35 19.74 4.02
C ASP A 363 -14.40 18.83 3.20
N LEU A 364 -14.87 17.65 2.77
CA LEU A 364 -14.11 16.77 1.88
C LEU A 364 -13.80 17.48 0.56
N ILE A 365 -12.52 17.56 0.19
CA ILE A 365 -12.08 18.20 -1.07
C ILE A 365 -12.51 17.33 -2.26
N PHE A 366 -12.21 16.04 -2.19
CA PHE A 366 -12.66 15.05 -3.14
C PHE A 366 -13.78 14.22 -2.52
N SER A 367 -14.95 14.28 -3.16
CA SER A 367 -16.16 13.60 -2.72
C SER A 367 -16.00 12.07 -2.80
N ILE A 368 -16.73 11.33 -1.96
CA ILE A 368 -16.83 9.86 -2.03
C ILE A 368 -17.07 9.33 -3.46
N PRO A 369 -18.09 9.79 -4.21
CA PRO A 369 -18.31 9.30 -5.57
C PRO A 369 -17.16 9.64 -6.52
N TYR A 370 -16.52 10.81 -6.36
CA TYR A 370 -15.34 11.18 -7.15
C TYR A 370 -14.16 10.24 -6.87
N LEU A 371 -13.90 9.91 -5.60
CA LEU A 371 -12.81 9.00 -5.21
C LEU A 371 -13.01 7.59 -5.78
N ILE A 372 -14.24 7.08 -5.74
CA ILE A 372 -14.59 5.78 -6.33
C ILE A 372 -14.39 5.81 -7.86
N ALA A 373 -14.90 6.84 -8.54
CA ALA A 373 -14.72 7.00 -9.97
C ALA A 373 -13.23 7.08 -10.34
N TYR A 374 -12.46 7.90 -9.61
CA TYR A 374 -11.03 8.08 -9.79
C TYR A 374 -10.24 6.78 -9.66
N LEU A 375 -10.45 6.01 -8.58
CA LEU A 375 -9.76 4.74 -8.37
C LEU A 375 -10.18 3.70 -9.41
N SER A 376 -11.50 3.60 -9.66
CA SER A 376 -12.06 2.63 -10.59
C SER A 376 -11.62 2.88 -12.04
N ASP A 377 -11.14 4.09 -12.36
CA ASP A 377 -10.65 4.40 -13.70
C ASP A 377 -9.39 3.59 -14.07
N PHE A 378 -8.49 3.33 -13.12
CA PHE A 378 -7.21 2.67 -13.44
C PHE A 378 -7.03 1.31 -12.76
N MET A 379 -7.78 1.01 -11.69
CA MET A 379 -7.76 -0.28 -11.01
C MET A 379 -9.19 -0.76 -10.70
N THR A 380 -9.39 -2.06 -10.57
CA THR A 380 -10.68 -2.59 -10.12
C THR A 380 -10.78 -2.49 -8.59
N LEU A 381 -11.89 -1.92 -8.10
CA LEU A 381 -12.30 -2.03 -6.70
C LEU A 381 -13.19 -3.27 -6.53
N GLN A 382 -12.99 -4.03 -5.46
CA GLN A 382 -13.75 -5.24 -5.17
C GLN A 382 -14.56 -5.11 -3.88
N PRO A 383 -15.65 -5.90 -3.72
CA PRO A 383 -16.41 -5.94 -2.47
C PRO A 383 -15.50 -6.21 -1.27
N GLY A 384 -15.65 -5.39 -0.23
CA GLY A 384 -14.81 -5.39 0.96
C GLY A 384 -13.69 -4.36 0.94
N ASP A 385 -13.25 -3.87 -0.22
CA ASP A 385 -12.26 -2.78 -0.29
C ASP A 385 -12.78 -1.53 0.45
N MET A 386 -11.85 -0.80 1.05
CA MET A 386 -12.14 0.31 1.95
C MET A 386 -11.43 1.58 1.51
N ILE A 387 -12.08 2.73 1.67
CA ILE A 387 -11.51 4.06 1.40
C ILE A 387 -11.64 4.90 2.67
N ALA A 388 -10.53 5.10 3.38
CA ALA A 388 -10.42 6.07 4.48
C ALA A 388 -10.26 7.47 3.88
N THR A 389 -11.25 8.34 4.13
CA THR A 389 -11.51 9.53 3.31
C THR A 389 -10.68 10.76 3.69
N GLY A 390 -9.77 10.62 4.66
CA GLY A 390 -8.98 11.70 5.23
C GLY A 390 -9.55 12.19 6.58
N THR A 391 -8.81 13.11 7.19
CA THR A 391 -9.13 13.66 8.52
C THR A 391 -9.17 15.20 8.51
N PRO A 392 -10.03 15.84 9.34
CA PRO A 392 -10.04 17.29 9.52
C PRO A 392 -8.83 17.82 10.30
N LYS A 393 -8.70 19.15 10.42
CA LYS A 393 -7.70 19.80 11.29
C LYS A 393 -7.90 19.43 12.77
N GLY A 394 -6.93 19.74 13.63
CA GLY A 394 -7.02 19.48 15.08
C GLY A 394 -6.26 18.22 15.52
N LEU A 395 -5.12 17.96 14.89
CA LEU A 395 -4.20 16.90 15.29
C LEU A 395 -3.47 17.32 16.57
N SER A 396 -3.35 16.41 17.53
CA SER A 396 -2.54 16.62 18.74
C SER A 396 -1.79 15.37 19.14
N ASP A 397 -0.71 15.55 19.89
CA ASP A 397 0.11 14.46 20.41
C ASP A 397 -0.70 13.57 21.39
N VAL A 398 -0.48 12.25 21.34
CA VAL A 398 -1.09 11.26 22.26
C VAL A 398 -0.05 10.30 22.83
N VAL A 399 -0.12 10.02 24.13
CA VAL A 399 0.91 9.33 24.90
C VAL A 399 0.38 8.09 25.63
N PRO A 400 1.25 7.14 26.03
CA PRO A 400 0.82 5.98 26.80
C PRO A 400 -0.04 6.34 28.01
N GLY A 401 -1.16 5.65 28.15
CA GLY A 401 -2.19 5.94 29.16
C GLY A 401 -3.40 6.70 28.62
N ASP A 402 -3.27 7.35 27.46
CA ASP A 402 -4.39 8.06 26.84
C ASP A 402 -5.45 7.10 26.30
N GLU A 403 -6.71 7.40 26.61
CA GLU A 403 -7.87 6.86 25.88
C GLU A 403 -8.23 7.83 24.75
N VAL A 404 -8.12 7.36 23.51
CA VAL A 404 -8.48 8.09 22.31
C VAL A 404 -9.79 7.53 21.77
N VAL A 405 -10.78 8.39 21.59
CA VAL A 405 -12.09 8.03 21.06
C VAL A 405 -12.33 8.82 19.79
N VAL A 406 -12.52 8.14 18.68
CA VAL A 406 -13.00 8.76 17.44
C VAL A 406 -14.48 8.43 17.25
N GLU A 407 -15.25 9.41 16.78
CA GLU A 407 -16.69 9.26 16.56
C GLU A 407 -17.08 9.92 15.25
N VAL A 408 -17.87 9.20 14.46
CA VAL A 408 -18.50 9.71 13.24
C VAL A 408 -20.01 9.57 13.41
N GLU A 409 -20.72 10.70 13.33
CA GLU A 409 -22.16 10.81 13.56
C GLU A 409 -22.94 9.79 12.71
N GLY A 410 -23.85 9.06 13.35
CA GLY A 410 -24.68 8.04 12.69
C GLY A 410 -23.93 6.78 12.24
N VAL A 411 -22.60 6.77 12.24
CA VAL A 411 -21.77 5.66 11.75
C VAL A 411 -21.19 4.84 12.90
N GLY A 412 -20.52 5.47 13.86
CA GLY A 412 -19.95 4.73 14.97
C GLY A 412 -19.03 5.53 15.88
N ARG A 413 -18.75 4.92 17.04
CA ARG A 413 -17.82 5.39 18.06
C ARG A 413 -16.79 4.30 18.30
N LEU A 414 -15.52 4.66 18.22
CA LEU A 414 -14.40 3.73 18.24
C LEU A 414 -13.38 4.17 19.31
N VAL A 415 -13.09 3.28 20.25
CA VAL A 415 -12.19 3.52 21.38
C VAL A 415 -10.86 2.82 21.14
N ASN A 416 -9.77 3.51 21.43
CA ASN A 416 -8.42 2.95 21.44
C ASN A 416 -7.64 3.47 22.65
N ARG A 417 -6.69 2.69 23.15
CA ARG A 417 -5.78 3.12 24.24
C ARG A 417 -4.34 3.10 23.79
N ILE A 418 -3.64 4.21 24.03
CA ILE A 418 -2.22 4.30 23.72
C ILE A 418 -1.43 3.58 24.80
N VAL A 419 -0.49 2.73 24.39
CA VAL A 419 0.39 1.99 25.29
C VAL A 419 1.85 2.18 24.89
N SER A 420 2.75 2.00 25.87
CA SER A 420 4.19 1.95 25.59
C SER A 420 4.57 0.62 24.93
N GLU A 421 5.76 0.56 24.31
CA GLU A 421 6.30 -0.72 23.83
C GLU A 421 6.42 -1.75 24.95
N GLU A 422 6.79 -1.35 26.18
CA GLU A 422 6.94 -2.27 27.31
C GLU A 422 5.61 -2.87 27.77
N THR A 423 4.53 -2.08 27.71
CA THR A 423 3.18 -2.55 28.05
C THR A 423 2.62 -3.53 27.02
N ALA A 424 3.11 -3.48 25.78
CA ALA A 424 2.62 -4.28 24.66
C ALA A 424 3.40 -5.59 24.42
N LYS A 425 4.59 -5.73 25.00
CA LYS A 425 5.35 -6.99 25.05
C LYS A 425 4.67 -7.98 25.97
#